data_AF-A0A661A2D4-F1
#
_entry.id   AF-A0A661A2D4-F1
#
_cell.length_a   1.000
_cell.length_b   1.000
_cell.length_c   1.000
_cell.angle_alpha   90.00
_cell.angle_beta   90.00
_cell.angle_gamma   90.00
#
_symmetry.space_group_name_H-M   'P 1'
#
loop_
_entity.id
_entity.type
_entity.pdbx_description
1 polymer ?
#
loop_
_entity_poly.entity_id
_entity_poly.type
_entity_poly.pdbx_seq_one_letter_code
_entity_poly.pdbx_strand_id
1 'polypeptide(L)'
;MNLQAWTFVMVGSTFALYLAVAFWARARSTGDFYVAGGQVPAVINGMATAADWMSAASFISMAGLISFMGRDGSVYLMGWTGGYVLLA
;
A
#
# COMPACT_ATOMS: atom_id res chain seq x y z
N MET A 1 -7.36 -28.08 5.60
CA MET A 1 -6.25 -27.29 6.19
C MET A 1 -6.82 -26.41 7.29
N ASN A 2 -6.13 -26.26 8.43
CA ASN A 2 -6.60 -25.43 9.54
C ASN A 2 -6.32 -23.94 9.31
N LEU A 3 -6.91 -23.05 10.12
CA LEU A 3 -6.76 -21.59 10.00
C LEU A 3 -5.29 -21.16 10.05
N GLN A 4 -4.51 -21.72 10.97
CA GLN A 4 -3.11 -21.40 11.14
C GLN A 4 -2.27 -21.72 9.89
N ALA A 5 -2.53 -22.85 9.24
CA ALA A 5 -1.88 -23.20 7.97
C ALA A 5 -2.20 -22.18 6.88
N TRP A 6 -3.46 -21.73 6.77
CA TRP A 6 -3.84 -20.68 5.82
C TRP A 6 -3.15 -19.35 6.12
N THR A 7 -3.04 -18.95 7.39
CA THR A 7 -2.32 -17.74 7.80
C THR A 7 -0.87 -17.79 7.32
N PHE A 8 -0.16 -18.90 7.57
CA PHE A 8 1.22 -19.04 7.14
C PHE A 8 1.39 -19.06 5.63
N VAL A 9 0.48 -19.72 4.90
CA VAL A 9 0.52 -19.71 3.43
C VAL A 9 0.33 -18.30 2.90
N MET A 10 -0.67 -17.56 3.38
CA MET A 10 -0.95 -16.20 2.91
C MET A 10 0.21 -15.26 3.23
N VAL A 11 0.66 -15.22 4.48
CA VAL A 11 1.78 -14.35 4.90
C VAL A 11 3.07 -14.76 4.18
N GLY A 12 3.39 -16.05 4.12
CA GLY A 12 4.59 -16.53 3.45
C GLY A 12 4.58 -16.19 1.96
N SER A 13 3.45 -16.36 1.29
CA SER A 13 3.31 -16.07 -0.14
C SER A 13 3.45 -14.60 -0.47
N THR A 14 2.88 -13.69 0.33
CA THR A 14 3.01 -12.24 0.10
C THR A 14 4.43 -11.77 0.32
N PHE A 15 5.10 -12.22 1.39
CA PHE A 15 6.51 -11.93 1.61
C PHE A 15 7.39 -12.45 0.48
N ALA A 16 7.19 -13.69 0.05
CA ALA A 16 7.95 -14.28 -1.05
C ALA A 16 7.77 -13.49 -2.35
N LEU A 17 6.55 -13.05 -2.65
CA LEU A 17 6.25 -12.20 -3.81
C LEU A 17 7.01 -10.87 -3.74
N TYR A 18 6.94 -10.16 -2.62
CA TYR A 18 7.64 -8.88 -2.46
C TYR A 18 9.16 -9.03 -2.55
N LEU A 19 9.73 -10.09 -1.98
CA LEU A 19 11.17 -10.38 -2.08
C LEU A 19 11.58 -10.72 -3.53
N ALA A 20 10.76 -11.46 -4.26
CA ALA A 20 11.00 -11.76 -5.66
C ALA A 20 10.99 -10.49 -6.53
N VAL A 21 10.01 -9.58 -6.29
CA VAL A 21 9.94 -8.28 -6.96
C VAL A 21 11.16 -7.42 -6.61
N ALA A 22 11.55 -7.35 -5.34
CA ALA A 22 12.71 -6.58 -4.89
C ALA A 22 14.02 -7.07 -5.51
N PHE A 23 14.17 -8.39 -5.67
CA PHE A 23 15.33 -8.97 -6.35
C PHE A 23 15.32 -8.66 -7.85
N TRP A 24 14.16 -8.76 -8.51
CA TRP A 24 14.02 -8.49 -9.94
C TRP A 24 14.22 -7.01 -10.31
N ALA A 25 13.71 -6.11 -9.48
CA ALA A 25 13.76 -4.66 -9.69
C ALA A 25 14.95 -3.97 -9.00
N ARG A 26 16.01 -4.72 -8.68
CA ARG A 26 17.16 -4.19 -7.93
C ARG A 26 17.86 -3.04 -8.66
N ALA A 27 17.87 -1.85 -8.05
CA ALA A 27 18.53 -0.66 -8.56
C ALA A 27 20.05 -0.84 -8.68
N ARG A 28 20.66 -0.27 -9.73
CA ARG A 28 22.10 -0.35 -10.01
C ARG A 28 22.81 1.00 -9.92
N SER A 29 22.07 2.10 -9.94
CA SER A 29 22.57 3.46 -9.81
C SER A 29 21.72 4.29 -8.85
N THR A 30 22.22 5.46 -8.45
CA THR A 30 21.46 6.43 -7.65
C THR A 30 20.24 6.95 -8.41
N GLY A 31 20.35 7.16 -9.73
CA GLY A 31 19.22 7.56 -10.58
C GLY A 31 18.10 6.50 -10.61
N ASP A 32 18.47 5.22 -10.68
CA ASP A 32 17.48 4.14 -10.62
C ASP A 32 16.82 4.06 -9.23
N PHE A 33 17.59 4.31 -8.17
CA PHE A 33 17.09 4.23 -6.81
C PHE A 33 16.15 5.38 -6.42
N TYR A 34 16.47 6.61 -6.82
CA TYR A 34 15.71 7.80 -6.40
C TYR A 34 14.59 8.19 -7.36
N VAL A 35 14.77 8.00 -8.66
CA VAL A 35 13.79 8.47 -9.67
C VAL A 35 13.38 7.37 -10.64
N ALA A 36 13.71 6.10 -10.35
CA ALA A 36 13.41 4.96 -11.22
C ALA A 36 13.84 5.19 -12.68
N GLY A 37 14.98 5.87 -12.87
CA GLY A 37 15.50 6.24 -14.19
C GLY A 37 14.61 7.20 -15.00
N GLY A 38 13.60 7.83 -14.38
CA GLY A 38 12.65 8.72 -15.04
C GLY A 38 11.67 8.02 -15.97
N GLN A 39 11.53 6.69 -15.89
CA GLN A 39 10.79 5.89 -16.88
C GLN A 39 9.37 5.51 -16.44
N VAL A 40 9.00 5.76 -15.18
CA VAL A 40 7.69 5.36 -14.64
C VAL A 40 6.62 6.35 -15.09
N PRO A 41 5.56 5.91 -15.81
CA PRO A 41 4.48 6.79 -16.22
C PRO A 41 3.73 7.38 -15.02
N ALA A 42 3.21 8.60 -15.17
CA ALA A 42 2.55 9.34 -14.08
C ALA A 42 1.41 8.55 -13.40
N VAL A 43 0.61 7.80 -14.17
CA VAL A 43 -0.49 6.99 -13.62
C VAL A 43 0.02 5.86 -12.74
N ILE A 44 1.09 5.17 -13.17
CA ILE A 44 1.69 4.08 -12.39
C ILE A 44 2.33 4.62 -11.11
N ASN A 45 3.03 5.76 -11.22
CA ASN A 45 3.60 6.43 -10.07
C ASN A 45 2.52 6.87 -9.07
N GLY A 46 1.42 7.44 -9.56
CA GLY A 46 0.27 7.81 -8.72
C GLY A 46 -0.38 6.62 -8.01
N MET A 47 -0.48 5.46 -8.68
CA MET A 47 -0.94 4.23 -8.04
C MET A 47 0.03 3.72 -6.97
N ALA A 48 1.35 3.80 -7.20
CA ALA A 48 2.35 3.44 -6.20
C ALA A 48 2.26 4.35 -4.97
N THR A 49 2.17 5.66 -5.17
CA THR A 49 1.96 6.66 -4.12
C THR A 49 0.67 6.39 -3.33
N ALA A 50 -0.44 6.07 -4.00
CA ALA A 50 -1.70 5.71 -3.33
C ALA A 50 -1.60 4.41 -2.52
N ALA A 51 -0.84 3.42 -2.99
CA ALA A 51 -0.59 2.17 -2.28
C ALA A 51 0.28 2.40 -1.04
N ASP A 52 1.38 3.16 -1.17
CA ASP A 52 2.30 3.48 -0.07
C ASP A 52 1.64 4.35 1.01
N TRP A 53 0.69 5.19 0.62
CA TRP A 53 -0.13 5.96 1.55
C TRP A 53 -0.99 5.07 2.46
N MET A 54 -1.46 3.92 1.96
CA MET A 54 -2.31 3.01 2.71
C MET A 54 -1.47 2.07 3.59
N SER A 55 -1.11 2.52 4.79
CA SER A 55 -0.47 1.66 5.78
C SER A 55 -1.44 0.64 6.39
N ALA A 56 -0.92 -0.45 6.98
CA ALA A 56 -1.73 -1.41 7.73
C ALA A 56 -2.48 -0.75 8.91
N ALA A 57 -1.84 0.20 9.60
CA ALA A 57 -2.46 0.97 10.67
C ALA A 57 -3.64 1.79 10.15
N SER A 58 -3.47 2.43 8.98
CA SER A 58 -4.52 3.17 8.30
C SER A 58 -5.72 2.28 8.00
N PHE A 59 -5.48 1.13 7.37
CA PHE A 59 -6.55 0.21 7.00
C PHE A 59 -7.34 -0.30 8.21
N ILE A 60 -6.64 -0.79 9.24
CA ILE A 60 -7.28 -1.32 10.45
C ILE A 60 -8.04 -0.23 11.20
N SER A 61 -7.46 0.97 11.31
CA SER A 61 -8.12 2.09 11.99
C SER A 61 -9.42 2.50 11.30
N MET A 62 -9.43 2.55 9.95
CA MET A 62 -10.63 2.89 9.20
C MET A 62 -11.69 1.81 9.28
N ALA A 63 -11.31 0.54 9.18
CA ALA A 63 -12.23 -0.57 9.40
C ALA A 63 -12.84 -0.51 10.80
N GLY A 64 -12.02 -0.22 11.82
CA GLY A 64 -12.47 -0.01 13.19
C GLY A 64 -13.48 1.13 13.30
N LEU A 65 -13.12 2.34 12.85
CA LEU A 65 -13.99 3.52 12.90
C LEU A 65 -15.32 3.27 12.20
N ILE A 66 -15.32 2.69 11.01
CA ILE A 66 -16.54 2.39 10.26
C ILE A 66 -17.38 1.32 10.98
N SER A 67 -16.75 0.31 11.62
CA SER A 67 -17.50 -0.70 12.38
C SER A 67 -18.28 -0.13 13.56
N PHE A 68 -17.77 0.95 14.18
CA PHE A 68 -18.40 1.60 15.34
C PHE A 68 -19.30 2.78 14.96
N MET A 69 -18.96 3.54 13.93
CA MET A 69 -19.65 4.77 13.53
C MET A 69 -20.57 4.58 12.32
N GLY A 70 -20.53 3.42 11.66
CA GLY A 70 -21.31 3.14 10.45
C GLY A 70 -20.93 4.06 9.29
N ARG A 71 -21.93 4.44 8.48
CA ARG A 71 -21.74 5.29 7.29
C ARG A 71 -21.10 6.64 7.64
N ASP A 72 -21.37 7.20 8.80
CA ASP A 72 -20.84 8.51 9.18
C ASP A 72 -19.31 8.46 9.35
N GLY A 73 -18.74 7.30 9.68
CA GLY A 73 -17.30 7.07 9.69
C GLY A 73 -16.63 7.19 8.31
N SER A 74 -17.37 7.02 7.21
CA SER A 74 -16.80 7.09 5.86
C SER A 74 -16.36 8.50 5.45
N VAL A 75 -16.81 9.55 6.16
CA VAL A 75 -16.35 10.92 5.89
C VAL A 75 -14.86 11.09 6.21
N TYR A 76 -14.34 10.37 7.21
CA TYR A 76 -12.92 10.34 7.51
C TYR A 76 -12.12 9.69 6.38
N LEU A 77 -12.71 8.71 5.67
CA LEU A 77 -12.06 8.07 4.51
C LEU A 77 -11.89 9.10 3.39
N MET A 78 -12.95 9.83 3.08
CA MET A 78 -12.94 10.85 2.04
C MET A 78 -12.03 12.02 2.40
N GLY A 79 -12.13 12.55 3.63
CA GLY A 79 -11.33 13.68 4.09
C GLY A 79 -9.84 13.34 4.16
N TRP A 80 -9.49 12.15 4.65
CA TRP A 80 -8.11 11.73 4.75
C TRP A 80 -7.49 11.42 3.38
N THR A 81 -8.19 10.67 2.53
CA THR A 81 -7.72 10.36 1.17
C THR A 81 -7.60 11.62 0.32
N GLY A 82 -8.61 12.50 0.39
CA GLY A 82 -8.60 13.78 -0.33
C GLY A 82 -7.51 14.73 0.16
N GLY A 83 -7.26 14.79 1.47
CA GLY A 83 -6.18 15.59 2.05
C GLY A 83 -4.80 15.14 1.58
N TYR A 84 -4.59 13.83 1.38
CA TYR A 84 -3.33 13.33 0.83
C TYR A 84 -3.10 13.78 -0.61
N VAL A 85 -4.14 13.75 -1.46
CA VAL A 85 -4.04 14.22 -2.86
C VAL A 85 -3.72 15.72 -2.96
N LEU A 86 -4.14 16.52 -1.98
CA LEU A 86 -3.84 17.96 -1.97
C LEU A 86 -2.43 18.28 -1.45
N LEU A 87 -1.83 17.38 -0.66
CA LEU A 87 -0.51 17.56 -0.06
C LEU A 87 0.62 16.91 -0.88
N ALA A 88 0.34 15.77 -1.50
CA ALA A 88 1.27 14.98 -2.31
C ALA A 88 1.53 15.64 -3.67
#